data_AF-A0A7W1ALR6-F1
#
_entry.id   AF-A0A7W1ALR6-F1
#
_cell.length_a   1.000
_cell.length_b   1.000
_cell.length_c   1.000
_cell.angle_alpha   90.00
_cell.angle_beta   90.00
_cell.angle_gamma   90.00
#
_symmetry.space_group_name_H-M   'P 1'
#
loop_
_entity.id
_entity.type
_entity.pdbx_description
1 polymer ?
#
loop_
_entity_poly.entity_id
_entity_poly.type
_entity_poly.pdbx_seq_one_letter_code
_entity_poly.pdbx_strand_id
1 'polypeptide(L)'
;MPVPEAETAVQDAEALLTTGALQSAIFNSANFSSIATDAKGVIQIFNVGAERMLGFSADEVMNRITPADISDPLELIARAKALSVELGTSITP
;
A
#
# COMPACT_ATOMS: atom_id res chain seq x y z
N MET A 1 -40.36 19.87 17.82
CA MET A 1 -39.91 18.50 18.15
C MET A 1 -38.69 18.23 17.29
N PRO A 2 -37.49 17.99 17.85
CA PRO A 2 -36.27 17.84 17.08
C PRO A 2 -36.06 16.38 16.66
N VAL A 3 -35.65 16.14 15.42
CA VAL A 3 -34.77 15.03 15.03
C VAL A 3 -34.18 15.31 13.64
N PRO A 4 -32.90 15.70 13.53
CA PRO A 4 -32.14 15.65 12.29
C PRO A 4 -30.95 14.68 12.36
N GLU A 5 -31.03 13.61 13.15
CA GLU A 5 -29.91 12.67 13.37
C GLU A 5 -29.93 11.43 12.45
N ALA A 6 -31.05 11.15 11.79
CA ALA A 6 -31.19 9.93 10.98
C ALA A 6 -30.63 10.06 9.54
N GLU A 7 -30.65 11.25 8.93
CA GLU A 7 -30.17 11.43 7.56
C GLU A 7 -28.64 11.46 7.44
N THR A 8 -27.94 12.00 8.44
CA THR A 8 -26.47 12.09 8.44
C THR A 8 -25.80 10.72 8.59
N ALA A 9 -26.36 9.85 9.45
CA ALA A 9 -25.82 8.50 9.65
C ALA A 9 -25.93 7.59 8.41
N VAL A 10 -26.94 7.81 7.56
CA VAL A 10 -27.13 7.03 6.33
C VAL A 10 -26.15 7.49 5.25
N GLN A 11 -25.94 8.81 5.11
CA GLN A 11 -24.94 9.36 4.18
C GLN A 11 -23.51 8.97 4.56
N ASP A 12 -23.18 8.98 5.86
CA ASP A 12 -21.86 8.54 6.35
C ASP A 12 -21.65 7.04 6.12
N ALA A 13 -22.68 6.21 6.33
CA ALA A 13 -22.61 4.78 6.05
C ALA A 13 -22.45 4.49 4.55
N GLU A 14 -23.18 5.17 3.66
CA GLU A 14 -23.05 5.02 2.21
C GLU A 14 -21.70 5.49 1.68
N ALA A 15 -21.14 6.57 2.25
CA ALA A 15 -19.80 7.06 1.92
C ALA A 15 -18.71 6.07 2.38
N LEU A 16 -18.86 5.47 3.57
CA LEU A 16 -17.97 4.42 4.07
C LEU A 16 -18.07 3.14 3.23
N LEU A 17 -19.28 2.75 2.82
CA LEU A 17 -19.52 1.59 1.95
C LEU A 17 -18.95 1.79 0.54
N THR A 18 -19.13 2.99 -0.04
CA THR A 18 -18.61 3.33 -1.37
C THR A 18 -17.08 3.47 -1.36
N THR A 19 -16.52 4.06 -0.30
CA THR A 19 -15.07 4.12 -0.09
C THR A 19 -14.48 2.73 0.09
N GLY A 20 -15.13 1.88 0.90
CA GLY A 20 -14.74 0.48 1.09
C GLY A 20 -14.82 -0.34 -0.20
N ALA A 21 -15.86 -0.16 -1.02
CA ALA A 21 -16.02 -0.86 -2.29
C ALA A 21 -14.96 -0.45 -3.33
N LEU A 22 -14.63 0.85 -3.43
CA LEU A 22 -13.58 1.32 -4.33
C LEU A 22 -12.19 0.91 -3.85
N GLN A 23 -11.93 1.01 -2.54
CA GLN A 23 -10.72 0.48 -1.93
C GLN A 23 -10.60 -1.02 -2.19
N SER A 24 -11.65 -1.81 -1.97
CA SER A 24 -11.65 -3.23 -2.31
C SER A 24 -11.51 -3.48 -3.80
N ALA A 25 -12.05 -2.66 -4.69
CA ALA A 25 -11.86 -2.84 -6.13
C ALA A 25 -10.42 -2.57 -6.57
N ILE A 26 -9.76 -1.56 -6.00
CA ILE A 26 -8.36 -1.22 -6.31
C ILE A 26 -7.41 -2.20 -5.62
N PHE A 27 -7.59 -2.44 -4.33
CA PHE A 27 -6.79 -3.38 -3.56
C PHE A 27 -7.00 -4.82 -4.04
N ASN A 28 -8.23 -5.27 -4.34
CA ASN A 28 -8.46 -6.65 -4.76
C ASN A 28 -8.37 -6.85 -6.29
N SER A 29 -8.06 -5.81 -7.06
CA SER A 29 -7.77 -5.95 -8.49
C SER A 29 -6.48 -6.73 -8.65
N ALA A 30 -6.58 -7.95 -9.19
CA ALA A 30 -5.43 -8.78 -9.53
C ALA A 30 -4.56 -8.19 -10.67
N ASN A 31 -4.97 -7.06 -11.26
CA ASN A 31 -4.25 -6.40 -12.35
C ASN A 31 -3.21 -5.39 -11.85
N PHE A 32 -3.20 -5.05 -10.56
CA PHE A 32 -2.26 -4.11 -9.98
C PHE A 32 -1.63 -4.67 -8.71
N SER A 33 -0.31 -4.53 -8.58
CA SER A 33 0.39 -4.75 -7.33
C SER A 33 0.25 -3.52 -6.44
N SER A 34 -0.33 -3.69 -5.25
CA SER A 34 -0.43 -2.65 -4.23
C SER A 34 0.20 -3.14 -2.93
N ILE A 35 1.18 -2.38 -2.45
CA ILE A 35 1.90 -2.65 -1.21
C ILE A 35 1.81 -1.41 -0.33
N ALA A 36 1.42 -1.58 0.92
CA ALA A 36 1.50 -0.51 1.93
C ALA A 36 2.41 -0.95 3.06
N THR A 37 3.20 -0.03 3.59
CA THR A 37 4.13 -0.28 4.69
C THR A 37 3.82 0.58 5.90
N ASP A 38 4.31 0.17 7.07
CA ASP A 38 4.37 1.02 8.25
C ASP A 38 5.49 2.07 8.14
N ALA A 39 5.64 2.90 9.18
CA ALA A 39 6.67 3.93 9.25
C ALA A 39 8.12 3.38 9.28
N LYS A 40 8.29 2.07 9.53
CA LYS A 40 9.58 1.37 9.51
C LYS A 40 9.82 0.65 8.17
N GLY A 41 8.87 0.73 7.24
CA GLY A 41 8.96 0.07 5.93
C GLY A 41 8.50 -1.38 5.92
N VAL A 42 7.93 -1.90 7.01
CA VAL A 42 7.42 -3.28 7.07
C VAL A 42 6.08 -3.36 6.33
N ILE A 43 5.90 -4.37 5.48
CA ILE A 43 4.69 -4.54 4.66
C ILE A 43 3.48 -4.84 5.55
N GLN A 44 2.48 -3.96 5.51
CA GLN A 44 1.21 -4.09 6.24
C GLN A 44 0.04 -4.49 5.34
N ILE A 45 0.13 -4.19 4.04
CA ILE A 45 -0.87 -4.59 3.04
C ILE A 45 -0.11 -5.14 1.84
N PHE A 46 -0.51 -6.33 1.41
CA PHE A 46 -0.03 -6.98 0.21
C PHE A 46 -1.22 -7.61 -0.47
N ASN A 47 -1.59 -7.11 -1.65
CA ASN A 47 -2.81 -7.56 -2.31
C ASN A 47 -2.58 -8.78 -3.21
N VAL A 48 -3.68 -9.43 -3.62
CA VAL A 48 -3.65 -10.59 -4.53
C VAL A 48 -2.95 -10.30 -5.86
N GLY A 49 -3.00 -9.05 -6.34
CA GLY A 49 -2.26 -8.62 -7.52
C GLY A 49 -0.74 -8.62 -7.29
N ALA A 50 -0.29 -8.13 -6.14
CA ALA A 50 1.11 -8.18 -5.72
C ALA A 50 1.59 -9.63 -5.55
N GLU A 51 0.76 -10.48 -4.93
CA GLU A 51 1.06 -11.91 -4.80
C GLU A 51 1.28 -12.58 -6.15
N ARG A 52 0.38 -12.31 -7.10
CA ARG A 52 0.46 -12.87 -8.45
C ARG A 52 1.62 -12.33 -9.27
N MET A 53 1.92 -11.04 -9.14
CA MET A 53 2.96 -10.37 -9.94
C MET A 53 4.37 -10.60 -9.40
N LEU A 54 4.52 -10.64 -8.06
CA LEU A 54 5.82 -10.75 -7.39
C LEU A 54 6.14 -12.19 -6.97
N GLY A 55 5.15 -13.08 -6.95
CA GLY A 55 5.34 -14.50 -6.66
C GLY A 55 5.51 -14.83 -5.19
N PHE A 56 5.16 -13.90 -4.30
CA PHE A 56 5.15 -14.11 -2.85
C PHE A 56 3.72 -14.23 -2.34
N SER A 57 3.50 -15.04 -1.32
CA SER A 57 2.20 -15.10 -0.64
C SER A 57 2.10 -13.99 0.40
N ALA A 58 0.89 -13.49 0.68
CA ALA A 58 0.69 -12.50 1.74
C ALA A 58 1.28 -12.97 3.09
N ASP A 59 1.15 -14.25 3.44
CA ASP A 59 1.68 -14.83 4.69
C ASP A 59 3.22 -14.81 4.81
N GLU A 60 3.91 -14.75 3.67
CA GLU A 60 5.38 -14.73 3.63
C GLU A 60 5.91 -13.33 3.86
N VAL A 61 5.15 -12.31 3.46
CA VAL A 61 5.63 -10.92 3.40
C VAL A 61 5.00 -10.00 4.45
N MET A 62 3.72 -10.21 4.76
CA MET A 62 2.95 -9.37 5.66
C MET A 62 3.54 -9.37 7.08
N ASN A 63 3.79 -8.19 7.62
CA ASN A 63 4.38 -7.93 8.94
C ASN A 63 5.77 -8.56 9.16
N ARG A 64 6.48 -8.97 8.10
CA ARG A 64 7.73 -9.73 8.22
C ARG A 64 8.89 -9.06 7.49
N ILE A 65 8.66 -8.61 6.27
CA ILE A 65 9.71 -8.06 5.42
C ILE A 65 9.30 -6.68 4.88
N THR A 66 10.25 -6.02 4.27
CA THR A 66 10.09 -4.73 3.61
C THR A 66 10.06 -4.91 2.08
N PRO A 67 9.53 -3.94 1.31
CA PRO A 67 9.61 -3.98 -0.15
C PRO A 67 11.06 -4.05 -0.68
N ALA A 68 12.03 -3.60 0.11
CA ALA A 68 13.45 -3.69 -0.26
C ALA A 68 13.95 -5.14 -0.28
N ASP A 69 13.41 -6.03 0.56
CA ASP A 69 13.82 -7.44 0.65
C ASP A 69 13.39 -8.29 -0.56
N ILE A 70 12.39 -7.81 -1.32
CA ILE A 70 11.88 -8.45 -2.54
C ILE A 70 12.37 -7.78 -3.83
N SER A 71 13.24 -6.77 -3.71
CA SER A 71 13.78 -5.99 -4.82
C SER A 71 15.24 -6.35 -5.10
N ASP A 72 15.75 -6.05 -6.30
CA ASP A 72 17.18 -6.23 -6.60
C ASP A 72 18.01 -5.20 -5.82
N PRO A 73 18.92 -5.62 -4.91
CA PRO A 73 19.74 -4.71 -4.12
C PRO A 73 20.60 -3.77 -4.98
N LEU A 74 21.06 -4.22 -6.15
CA LEU A 74 21.88 -3.40 -7.03
C LEU A 74 21.06 -2.29 -7.70
N GLU A 75 19.80 -2.57 -8.03
CA GLU A 75 18.88 -1.57 -8.55
C GLU A 75 18.60 -0.49 -7.50
N LEU A 76 18.32 -0.91 -6.25
CA LEU A 76 18.08 0.01 -5.14
C LEU A 76 19.28 0.92 -4.87
N ILE A 77 20.49 0.36 -4.83
CA ILE A 77 21.73 1.14 -4.64
C ILE A 77 21.92 2.15 -5.79
N ALA A 78 21.73 1.71 -7.04
CA ALA A 78 21.84 2.58 -8.19
C ALA A 78 20.82 3.73 -8.14
N ARG A 79 19.57 3.42 -7.75
CA ARG A 79 18.49 4.41 -7.64
C ARG A 79 18.71 5.39 -6.50
N ALA A 80 19.10 4.90 -5.32
CA ALA A 80 19.43 5.74 -4.16
C ALA A 80 20.59 6.70 -4.48
N LYS A 81 21.63 6.23 -5.20
CA LYS A 81 22.74 7.08 -5.66
C LYS A 81 22.27 8.16 -6.63
N ALA A 82 21.44 7.80 -7.61
CA ALA A 82 20.90 8.76 -8.58
C ALA A 82 20.06 9.85 -7.89
N LEU A 83 19.13 9.44 -7.02
CA LEU A 83 18.29 10.36 -6.26
C LEU A 83 19.08 11.21 -5.26
N SER A 84 20.16 10.67 -4.68
CA SER A 84 21.02 11.44 -3.78
C SER A 84 21.69 12.62 -4.50
N VAL A 85 22.09 12.41 -5.75
CA VAL A 85 22.64 13.48 -6.60
C VAL A 85 21.55 14.48 -6.98
N GLU A 86 20.36 13.98 -7.37
CA GLU A 86 19.24 14.82 -7.79
C GLU A 86 18.71 15.72 -6.67
N LEU A 87 18.54 15.17 -5.46
CA LEU A 87 17.98 15.87 -4.30
C LEU A 87 19.03 16.58 -3.44
N GLY A 88 20.32 16.39 -3.73
CA GLY A 88 21.43 17.00 -2.98
C GLY A 88 21.53 16.53 -1.52
N THR A 89 20.92 15.40 -1.17
CA THR A 89 20.94 14.80 0.17
C THR A 89 21.31 13.33 0.08
N SER A 90 21.93 12.76 1.11
CA SER A 90 22.23 11.33 1.11
C SER A 90 20.95 10.53 1.31
N ILE A 91 20.64 9.65 0.35
CA ILE A 91 19.54 8.68 0.44
C ILE A 91 20.16 7.30 0.64
N THR A 92 19.73 6.62 1.70
CA THR A 92 20.11 5.23 1.95
C THR A 92 19.26 4.30 1.08
N PRO A 93 19.88 3.31 0.42
CA PRO A 93 19.14 2.26 -0.27
C PRO A 93 18.37 1.35 0.69
#